data_AF-A0AAJ1JH21-F1
#
_entry.id   AF-A0AAJ1JH21-F1
#
_cell.length_a   1.000
_cell.length_b   1.000
_cell.length_c   1.000
_cell.angle_alpha   90.00
_cell.angle_beta   90.00
_cell.angle_gamma   90.00
#
_symmetry.space_group_name_H-M   'P 1'
#
loop_
_entity.id
_entity.type
_entity.pdbx_description
1 polymer ?
#
loop_
_entity_poly.entity_id
_entity_poly.type
_entity_poly.pdbx_seq_one_letter_code
_entity_poly.pdbx_strand_id
1 'polypeptide(L)'
;MEMTNAQRLILSNQYKMMTMLDPENADRYRRLQTIVERGFGLQMRELDRDFGELSESTCRTVIDIMEMYHALQVSYGNMSDPQGIDARRVQFLGFDAATEARYLSYVRFMVNTEGRYTHFDSGTHGFNSQTPMWDKYVRMLGIWRACPRQYHLSAVEISQIINA
;
A
#
# COMPACT_ATOMS: atom_id res chain seq x y z
N MET A 1 -19.40 -4.35 12.76
CA MET A 1 -18.98 -5.55 13.53
C MET A 1 -20.17 -6.32 14.15
N GLU A 2 -20.61 -7.41 13.51
CA GLU A 2 -21.45 -8.42 14.18
C GLU A 2 -20.53 -9.38 14.96
N MET A 3 -20.79 -9.59 16.25
CA MET A 3 -20.01 -10.51 17.09
C MET A 3 -20.93 -11.39 17.93
N THR A 4 -20.55 -12.65 18.05
CA THR A 4 -21.20 -13.60 18.96
C THR A 4 -20.91 -13.27 20.42
N ASN A 5 -21.75 -13.73 21.34
CA ASN A 5 -21.51 -13.58 22.78
C ASN A 5 -20.20 -14.25 23.22
N ALA A 6 -19.81 -15.34 22.58
CA ALA A 6 -18.51 -15.99 22.83
C ALA A 6 -17.33 -15.09 22.44
N GLN A 7 -17.38 -14.43 21.28
CA GLN A 7 -16.36 -13.47 20.85
C GLN A 7 -16.31 -12.24 21.79
N ARG A 8 -17.45 -11.75 22.28
CA ARG A 8 -17.49 -10.68 23.28
C ARG A 8 -16.81 -11.08 24.59
N LEU A 9 -17.03 -12.32 25.05
CA LEU A 9 -16.37 -12.84 26.25
C LEU A 9 -14.85 -12.95 26.05
N ILE A 10 -14.39 -13.41 24.88
CA ILE A 10 -12.96 -13.46 24.55
C ILE A 10 -12.34 -12.05 24.61
N LEU A 11 -12.96 -11.06 23.97
CA LEU A 11 -12.49 -9.67 23.98
C LEU A 11 -12.49 -9.06 25.39
N SER A 12 -13.53 -9.29 26.20
CA SER A 12 -13.56 -8.85 27.60
C SER A 12 -12.39 -9.43 28.39
N ASN A 13 -12.12 -10.74 28.23
CA ASN A 13 -10.99 -11.40 28.87
C ASN A 13 -9.64 -10.84 28.38
N GLN A 14 -9.50 -10.53 27.08
CA GLN A 14 -8.29 -9.91 26.53
C GLN A 14 -8.04 -8.53 27.14
N TYR A 15 -9.04 -7.66 27.24
CA TYR A 15 -8.86 -6.35 27.86
C TYR A 15 -8.51 -6.42 29.36
N LYS A 16 -9.05 -7.42 30.08
CA LYS A 16 -8.63 -7.70 31.46
C LYS A 16 -7.15 -8.10 31.54
N MET A 17 -6.69 -9.02 30.69
CA MET A 17 -5.29 -9.41 30.64
C MET A 17 -4.37 -8.24 30.25
N MET A 18 -4.75 -7.44 29.25
CA MET A 18 -4.01 -6.24 28.84
C MET A 18 -3.88 -5.23 29.98
N THR A 19 -4.94 -5.06 30.79
CA THR A 19 -4.89 -4.22 32.00
C THR A 19 -3.88 -4.71 33.04
N MET A 20 -3.70 -6.04 33.16
CA MET A 20 -2.73 -6.64 34.07
C MET A 20 -1.29 -6.53 33.53
N LEU A 21 -1.11 -6.67 32.21
CA LEU A 21 0.19 -6.63 31.55
C LEU A 21 0.72 -5.20 31.33
N ASP A 22 -0.19 -4.25 31.14
CA ASP A 22 0.12 -2.85 30.82
C ASP A 22 -0.80 -1.91 31.64
N PRO A 23 -0.50 -1.73 32.95
CA PRO A 23 -1.32 -0.93 33.84
C PRO A 23 -1.37 0.56 33.48
N GLU A 24 -0.34 1.08 32.78
CA GLU A 24 -0.29 2.48 32.35
C GLU A 24 -1.42 2.82 31.37
N ASN A 25 -1.85 1.86 30.55
CA ASN A 25 -2.97 2.00 29.62
C ASN A 25 -4.29 1.41 30.14
N ALA A 26 -4.39 1.09 31.44
CA ALA A 26 -5.53 0.41 32.04
C ALA A 26 -6.89 1.09 31.75
N ASP A 27 -6.97 2.42 31.79
CA ASP A 27 -8.21 3.15 31.55
C ASP A 27 -8.73 2.96 30.12
N ARG A 28 -7.82 2.88 29.13
CA ARG A 28 -8.17 2.58 27.74
C ARG A 28 -8.78 1.18 27.64
N TYR A 29 -8.15 0.18 28.27
CA TYR A 29 -8.63 -1.20 28.21
C TYR A 29 -9.97 -1.40 28.94
N ARG A 30 -10.15 -0.79 30.12
CA ARG A 30 -11.42 -0.84 30.85
C ARG A 30 -12.57 -0.19 30.07
N ARG A 31 -12.30 0.91 29.34
CA ARG A 31 -13.29 1.53 28.44
C ARG A 31 -13.72 0.55 27.35
N LEU A 32 -12.75 -0.08 26.66
CA LEU A 32 -13.03 -1.04 25.59
C LEU A 32 -13.76 -2.29 26.11
N GLN A 33 -13.37 -2.80 27.28
CA GLN A 33 -14.06 -3.88 27.96
C GLN A 33 -15.53 -3.55 28.21
N THR A 34 -15.81 -2.35 28.74
CA THR A 34 -17.18 -1.88 28.98
C THR A 34 -18.00 -1.80 27.70
N ILE A 35 -17.41 -1.27 26.62
CA ILE A 35 -18.07 -1.18 25.30
C ILE A 35 -18.51 -2.56 24.83
N VAL A 36 -17.64 -3.57 24.93
CA VAL A 36 -17.91 -4.94 24.49
C VAL A 36 -18.92 -5.64 25.40
N GLU A 37 -18.79 -5.53 26.72
CA GLU A 37 -19.69 -6.16 27.70
C GLU A 37 -21.11 -5.59 27.65
N ARG A 38 -21.23 -4.26 27.48
CA ARG A 38 -22.52 -3.57 27.42
C ARG A 38 -23.12 -3.52 26.02
N GLY A 39 -22.31 -3.81 24.99
CA GLY A 39 -22.76 -3.82 23.60
C GLY A 39 -23.13 -2.43 23.07
N PHE A 40 -22.35 -1.40 23.39
CA PHE A 40 -22.63 -0.04 22.92
C PHE A 40 -22.38 0.10 21.41
N GLY A 41 -23.45 -0.01 20.62
CA GLY A 41 -23.39 -0.13 19.17
C GLY A 41 -22.65 1.03 18.46
N LEU A 42 -22.76 2.26 18.97
CA LEU A 42 -22.02 3.40 18.39
C LEU A 42 -20.51 3.21 18.51
N GLN A 43 -20.02 2.90 19.71
CA GLN A 43 -18.58 2.69 19.96
C GLN A 43 -18.08 1.40 19.30
N MET A 44 -18.91 0.35 19.21
CA MET A 44 -18.56 -0.84 18.44
C MET A 44 -18.38 -0.54 16.94
N ARG A 45 -19.16 0.39 16.39
CA ARG A 45 -18.99 0.86 15.01
C ARG A 45 -17.74 1.71 14.82
N GLU A 46 -17.33 2.48 15.82
CA GLU A 46 -16.06 3.21 15.81
C GLU A 46 -14.88 2.25 15.72
N LEU A 47 -14.87 1.19 16.54
CA LEU A 47 -13.82 0.15 16.50
C LEU A 47 -13.73 -0.53 15.13
N ASP A 48 -14.86 -0.78 14.49
CA ASP A 48 -14.93 -1.39 13.15
C ASP A 48 -14.21 -0.53 12.09
N ARG A 49 -14.20 0.80 12.24
CA ARG A 49 -13.56 1.72 11.29
C ARG A 49 -12.04 1.72 11.37
N ASP A 50 -11.48 1.31 12.50
CA ASP A 50 -10.02 1.22 12.67
C ASP A 50 -9.43 0.03 11.86
N PHE A 51 -10.27 -0.94 11.48
CA PHE A 51 -9.89 -2.06 10.63
C PHE A 51 -10.14 -1.73 9.16
N GLY A 52 -9.07 -1.29 8.49
CA GLY A 52 -9.07 -1.12 7.04
C GLY A 52 -8.98 -2.46 6.29
N GLU A 53 -9.42 -2.44 5.04
CA GLU A 53 -9.22 -3.55 4.10
C GLU A 53 -8.54 -3.03 2.82
N LEU A 54 -7.59 -3.82 2.33
CA LEU A 54 -7.02 -3.71 0.99
C LEU A 54 -7.06 -5.11 0.39
N SER A 55 -7.84 -5.30 -0.68
CA SER A 55 -8.05 -6.63 -1.26
C SER A 55 -6.76 -7.19 -1.84
N GLU A 56 -6.66 -8.52 -1.88
CA GLU A 56 -5.49 -9.20 -2.45
C GLU A 56 -5.22 -8.78 -3.91
N SER A 57 -6.27 -8.61 -4.72
CA SER A 57 -6.12 -8.18 -6.11
C SER A 57 -5.55 -6.76 -6.22
N THR A 58 -5.94 -5.86 -5.32
CA THR A 58 -5.37 -4.51 -5.25
C THR A 58 -3.91 -4.55 -4.78
N CYS A 59 -3.60 -5.35 -3.75
CA CYS A 59 -2.21 -5.56 -3.29
C CYS A 59 -1.31 -6.08 -4.43
N ARG A 60 -1.77 -7.09 -5.18
CA ARG A 60 -1.06 -7.61 -6.36
C ARG A 60 -0.87 -6.54 -7.43
N THR A 61 -1.90 -5.73 -7.69
CA THR A 61 -1.80 -4.63 -8.66
C THR A 61 -0.72 -3.63 -8.25
N VAL A 62 -0.66 -3.22 -6.98
CA VAL A 62 0.39 -2.31 -6.50
C VAL A 62 1.79 -2.93 -6.67
N ILE A 63 1.96 -4.21 -6.36
CA ILE A 63 3.23 -4.93 -6.57
C ILE A 63 3.59 -4.96 -8.05
N ASP A 64 2.65 -5.28 -8.94
CA ASP A 64 2.89 -5.31 -10.39
C ASP A 64 3.29 -3.93 -10.93
N ILE A 65 2.74 -2.84 -10.37
CA ILE A 65 3.16 -1.47 -10.72
C ILE A 65 4.62 -1.26 -10.31
N MET A 66 5.01 -1.64 -9.10
CA MET A 66 6.40 -1.53 -8.65
C MET A 66 7.31 -2.38 -9.54
N GLU A 67 6.91 -3.60 -9.89
CA GLU A 67 7.66 -4.49 -10.78
C GLU A 67 7.83 -3.93 -12.19
N MET A 68 6.77 -3.36 -12.76
CA MET A 68 6.83 -2.65 -14.04
C MET A 68 7.87 -1.53 -13.99
N TYR A 69 7.86 -0.70 -12.94
CA TYR A 69 8.84 0.36 -12.79
C TYR A 69 10.27 -0.17 -12.61
N HIS A 70 10.45 -1.28 -11.90
CA HIS A 70 11.74 -1.94 -11.82
C HIS A 70 12.23 -2.36 -13.20
N ALA A 71 11.37 -2.99 -14.01
CA ALA A 71 11.70 -3.40 -15.36
C ALA A 71 12.01 -2.20 -16.29
N LEU A 72 11.28 -1.09 -16.14
CA LEU A 72 11.55 0.15 -16.87
C LEU A 72 12.93 0.72 -16.52
N GLN A 73 13.28 0.79 -15.23
CA GLN A 73 14.58 1.31 -14.77
C GLN A 73 15.74 0.43 -15.22
N VAL A 74 15.61 -0.89 -15.09
CA VAL A 74 16.63 -1.85 -15.55
C VAL A 74 16.80 -1.78 -17.06
N SER A 75 15.70 -1.72 -17.81
CA SER A 75 15.76 -1.64 -19.28
C SER A 75 16.40 -0.32 -19.72
N TYR A 76 16.00 0.80 -19.14
CA TYR A 76 16.59 2.11 -19.40
C TYR A 76 18.08 2.17 -19.05
N GLY A 77 18.48 1.65 -17.89
CA GLY A 77 19.88 1.64 -17.44
C GLY A 77 20.83 0.80 -18.30
N ASN A 78 20.29 -0.14 -19.07
CA ASN A 78 21.06 -0.98 -20.01
C ASN A 78 21.13 -0.39 -21.43
N MET A 79 20.48 0.74 -21.72
CA MET A 79 20.49 1.35 -23.05
C MET A 79 21.76 2.16 -23.29
N SER A 80 22.34 2.01 -24.49
CA SER A 80 23.42 2.89 -24.97
C SER A 80 22.90 4.26 -25.42
N ASP A 81 21.70 4.30 -25.98
CA ASP A 81 21.03 5.52 -26.43
C ASP A 81 19.56 5.54 -25.93
N PRO A 82 19.24 6.40 -24.94
CA PRO A 82 17.88 6.54 -24.41
C PRO A 82 16.88 7.25 -25.34
N GLN A 83 17.29 7.71 -26.52
CA GLN A 83 16.42 8.38 -27.50
C GLN A 83 15.57 9.53 -26.92
N GLY A 84 16.16 10.30 -26.00
CA GLY A 84 15.52 11.46 -25.36
C GLY A 84 14.53 11.14 -24.23
N ILE A 85 14.44 9.90 -23.77
CA ILE A 85 13.64 9.54 -22.59
C ILE A 85 14.30 10.14 -21.34
N ASP A 86 13.55 10.95 -20.59
CA ASP A 86 14.02 11.47 -19.29
C ASP A 86 14.00 10.36 -18.23
N ALA A 87 15.15 10.13 -17.57
CA ALA A 87 15.31 9.19 -16.48
C ALA A 87 14.28 9.38 -15.35
N ARG A 88 13.78 10.60 -15.12
CA ARG A 88 12.72 10.85 -14.12
C ARG A 88 11.41 10.17 -14.48
N ARG A 89 11.11 9.96 -15.76
CA ARG A 89 9.86 9.33 -16.21
C ARG A 89 9.82 7.82 -15.97
N VAL A 90 10.98 7.19 -15.80
CA VAL A 90 11.11 5.78 -15.43
C VAL A 90 11.25 5.59 -13.91
N GLN A 91 11.19 6.66 -13.11
CA GLN A 91 11.16 6.55 -11.65
C GLN A 91 9.74 6.32 -11.13
N PHE A 92 9.61 5.42 -10.15
CA PHE A 92 8.34 5.20 -9.46
C PHE A 92 8.11 6.30 -8.44
N LEU A 93 7.05 7.10 -8.64
CA LEU A 93 6.74 8.25 -7.78
C LEU A 93 5.87 7.89 -6.57
N GLY A 94 5.22 6.72 -6.61
CA GLY A 94 4.27 6.27 -5.60
C GLY A 94 2.86 6.81 -5.80
N PHE A 95 2.14 7.06 -4.71
CA PHE A 95 0.70 7.36 -4.71
C PHE A 95 0.38 8.59 -3.88
N ASP A 96 -0.77 9.21 -4.15
CA ASP A 96 -1.19 10.43 -3.47
C ASP A 96 -1.61 10.16 -2.03
N ALA A 97 -1.03 10.89 -1.08
CA ALA A 97 -1.38 10.76 0.32
C ALA A 97 -2.83 11.21 0.63
N ALA A 98 -3.41 12.13 -0.15
CA ALA A 98 -4.74 12.66 0.13
C ALA A 98 -5.87 11.72 -0.35
N THR A 99 -5.71 11.11 -1.52
CA THR A 99 -6.77 10.32 -2.17
C THR A 99 -6.45 8.83 -2.30
N GLU A 100 -5.18 8.44 -2.21
CA GLU A 100 -4.66 7.08 -2.45
C GLU A 100 -3.89 6.52 -1.23
N ALA A 101 -4.20 7.02 -0.04
CA ALA A 101 -3.45 6.75 1.20
C ALA A 101 -3.21 5.25 1.48
N ARG A 102 -4.17 4.38 1.16
CA ARG A 102 -4.03 2.92 1.34
C ARG A 102 -2.96 2.33 0.42
N TYR A 103 -2.86 2.79 -0.82
CA TYR A 103 -1.85 2.31 -1.78
C TYR A 103 -0.47 2.81 -1.36
N LEU A 104 -0.37 4.08 -0.95
CA LEU A 104 0.85 4.66 -0.39
C LEU A 104 1.32 3.90 0.85
N SER A 105 0.41 3.60 1.78
CA SER A 105 0.72 2.81 2.98
C SER A 105 1.22 1.42 2.62
N TYR A 106 0.64 0.78 1.60
CA TYR A 106 1.06 -0.55 1.16
C TYR A 106 2.44 -0.53 0.50
N VAL A 107 2.75 0.46 -0.33
CA VAL A 107 4.11 0.68 -0.87
C VAL A 107 5.13 0.81 0.26
N ARG A 108 4.84 1.66 1.26
CA ARG A 108 5.74 1.85 2.40
C ARG A 108 5.93 0.59 3.24
N PHE A 109 4.87 -0.19 3.43
CA PHE A 109 4.96 -1.50 4.07
C PHE A 109 5.88 -2.45 3.29
N MET A 110 5.69 -2.54 1.97
CA MET A 110 6.51 -3.40 1.11
C MET A 110 8.00 -3.01 1.10
N VAL A 111 8.31 -1.71 1.15
CA VAL A 111 9.69 -1.22 1.12
C VAL A 111 10.34 -1.26 2.51
N ASN A 112 9.69 -0.67 3.52
CA ASN A 112 10.30 -0.44 4.82
C ASN A 112 10.18 -1.63 5.77
N THR A 113 9.12 -2.43 5.63
CA THR A 113 8.86 -3.58 6.50
C THR A 113 9.28 -4.89 5.83
N GLU A 114 8.83 -5.13 4.60
CA GLU A 114 9.14 -6.37 3.86
C GLU A 114 10.51 -6.32 3.14
N GLY A 115 11.15 -5.14 3.07
CA GLY A 115 12.48 -4.99 2.49
C GLY A 115 12.55 -5.24 0.98
N ARG A 116 11.44 -5.07 0.24
CA ARG A 116 11.40 -5.21 -1.23
C ARG A 116 11.53 -3.86 -1.93
N TYR A 117 12.13 -3.85 -3.12
CA TYR A 117 12.32 -2.63 -3.93
C TYR A 117 13.02 -1.48 -3.17
N THR A 118 13.93 -1.80 -2.24
CA THR A 118 14.64 -0.82 -1.41
C THR A 118 15.60 0.08 -2.19
N HIS A 119 15.92 -0.30 -3.43
CA HIS A 119 16.69 0.50 -4.37
C HIS A 119 15.89 1.62 -5.05
N PHE A 120 14.56 1.65 -4.90
CA PHE A 120 13.75 2.73 -5.44
C PHE A 120 14.04 4.05 -4.72
N ASP A 121 14.17 5.12 -5.50
CA ASP A 121 14.21 6.47 -4.95
C ASP A 121 12.83 6.83 -4.38
N SER A 122 12.77 6.97 -3.06
CA SER A 122 11.55 7.35 -2.36
C SER A 122 11.20 8.84 -2.50
N GLY A 123 12.08 9.64 -3.11
CA GLY A 123 11.94 11.08 -3.22
C GLY A 123 11.93 11.77 -1.86
N THR A 124 11.60 13.06 -1.85
CA THR A 124 11.60 13.88 -0.62
C THR A 124 10.44 13.61 0.32
N HIS A 125 9.39 12.91 -0.15
CA HIS A 125 8.15 12.68 0.61
C HIS A 125 7.82 11.18 0.79
N GLY A 126 8.79 10.29 0.59
CA GLY A 126 8.65 8.86 0.85
C GLY A 126 7.52 8.21 0.05
N PHE A 127 7.62 8.26 -1.29
CA PHE A 127 6.66 7.76 -2.28
C PHE A 127 5.31 8.49 -2.31
N ASN A 128 5.19 9.68 -1.70
CA ASN A 128 4.00 10.51 -1.90
C ASN A 128 4.12 11.26 -3.22
N SER A 129 3.33 10.86 -4.22
CA SER A 129 3.34 11.48 -5.56
C SER A 129 2.71 12.88 -5.59
N GLN A 130 1.95 13.25 -4.55
CA GLN A 130 1.22 14.52 -4.44
C GLN A 130 0.17 14.75 -5.55
N THR A 131 -0.12 13.72 -6.35
CA THR A 131 -1.14 13.70 -7.39
C THR A 131 -1.63 12.27 -7.59
N PRO A 132 -2.93 12.02 -7.85
CA PRO A 132 -3.44 10.67 -8.07
C PRO A 132 -2.73 9.97 -9.23
N MET A 133 -2.31 8.71 -9.03
CA MET A 133 -1.52 7.95 -10.02
C MET A 133 -2.16 6.61 -10.42
N TRP A 134 -3.14 6.10 -9.68
CA TRP A 134 -3.72 4.78 -9.88
C TRP A 134 -4.15 4.53 -11.32
N ASP A 135 -5.02 5.39 -11.88
CA ASP A 135 -5.55 5.20 -13.24
C ASP A 135 -4.44 5.25 -14.30
N LYS A 136 -3.42 6.10 -14.09
CA LYS A 136 -2.26 6.17 -14.98
C LYS A 136 -1.50 4.85 -14.94
N TYR A 137 -1.19 4.33 -13.75
CA TYR A 137 -0.46 3.09 -13.61
C TYR A 137 -1.22 1.88 -14.17
N VAL A 138 -2.55 1.84 -14.04
CA VAL A 138 -3.37 0.79 -14.65
C VAL A 138 -3.25 0.79 -16.18
N ARG A 139 -3.25 1.97 -16.83
CA ARG A 139 -3.02 2.06 -18.29
C ARG A 139 -1.61 1.62 -18.67
N MET A 140 -0.61 2.07 -17.92
CA MET A 140 0.80 1.66 -18.13
C MET A 140 0.96 0.14 -18.03
N LEU A 141 0.36 -0.49 -17.01
CA LEU A 141 0.36 -1.94 -16.83
C LEU A 141 -0.27 -2.68 -18.01
N GLY A 142 -1.36 -2.12 -18.58
CA GLY A 142 -2.00 -2.69 -19.76
C GLY A 142 -1.03 -2.80 -20.94
N ILE A 143 -0.27 -1.75 -21.22
CA ILE A 143 0.73 -1.74 -22.29
C ILE A 143 1.90 -2.67 -21.95
N TRP A 144 2.45 -2.58 -20.74
CA TRP A 144 3.59 -3.39 -20.32
C TRP A 144 3.31 -4.91 -20.38
N ARG A 145 2.11 -5.33 -19.98
CA ARG A 145 1.68 -6.74 -20.09
C ARG A 145 1.45 -7.17 -21.54
N ALA A 146 1.17 -6.24 -22.45
CA ALA A 146 1.03 -6.51 -23.87
C ALA A 146 2.37 -6.57 -24.62
N CYS A 147 3.47 -6.08 -24.03
CA CYS A 147 4.81 -6.22 -24.62
C CYS A 147 5.19 -7.71 -24.73
N PRO A 148 5.88 -8.15 -25.81
CA PRO A 148 6.32 -9.54 -25.96
C PRO A 148 7.27 -10.01 -24.85
N ARG A 149 8.00 -9.07 -24.25
CA ARG A 149 8.86 -9.27 -23.08
C ARG A 149 8.64 -8.11 -22.12
N GLN A 150 8.61 -8.39 -20.82
CA GLN A 150 8.40 -7.40 -19.76
C GLN A 150 9.72 -6.74 -19.30
N TYR A 151 10.85 -7.35 -19.65
CA TYR A 151 12.21 -6.91 -19.32
C TYR A 151 13.06 -6.74 -20.58
N HIS A 152 14.15 -5.98 -20.47
CA HIS A 152 15.01 -5.62 -21.60
C HIS A 152 14.22 -4.93 -22.72
N LEU A 153 13.34 -4.01 -22.30
CA LEU A 153 12.47 -3.24 -23.17
C LEU A 153 13.30 -2.30 -24.05
N SER A 154 12.86 -2.09 -25.29
CA SER A 154 13.39 -1.08 -26.20
C SER A 154 12.96 0.33 -25.80
N ALA A 155 13.64 1.36 -26.31
CA ALA A 155 13.26 2.75 -26.08
C ALA A 155 11.82 3.05 -26.57
N VAL A 156 11.39 2.41 -27.66
CA VAL A 156 10.04 2.52 -28.19
C VAL A 156 9.01 1.96 -27.22
N GLU A 157 9.25 0.76 -26.67
CA GLU A 157 8.35 0.12 -25.69
C GLU A 157 8.29 0.93 -24.38
N ILE A 158 9.43 1.40 -23.86
CA ILE A 158 9.45 2.28 -22.68
C ILE A 158 8.61 3.53 -22.95
N SER A 159 8.80 4.17 -24.10
CA SER A 159 8.05 5.37 -24.50
C SER A 159 6.55 5.10 -24.58
N GLN A 160 6.13 3.96 -25.16
CA GLN A 160 4.72 3.58 -25.20
C GLN A 160 4.14 3.41 -23.79
N ILE A 161 4.85 2.71 -22.91
CA ILE A 161 4.40 2.47 -21.54
C ILE A 161 4.25 3.80 -20.78
N ILE A 162 5.26 4.67 -20.77
CA ILE A 162 5.23 5.92 -19.98
C ILE A 162 4.27 6.99 -20.53
N ASN A 163 3.74 6.80 -21.74
CA ASN A 163 2.78 7.68 -22.42
C ASN A 163 1.34 7.10 -22.47
N ALA A 164 1.06 6.03 -21.72
CA ALA A 164 -0.24 5.36 -21.66
C ALA A 164 -1.42 6.23 -21.14
#